data_AF-A0A8I2AH20-F1
#
_entry.id   AF-A0A8I2AH20-F1
#
_cell.length_a   1.000
_cell.length_b   1.000
_cell.length_c   1.000
_cell.angle_alpha   90.00
_cell.angle_beta   90.00
_cell.angle_gamma   90.00
#
_symmetry.space_group_name_H-M   'P 1'
#
loop_
_entity.id
_entity.type
_entity.pdbx_description
1 polymer ?
#
loop_
_entity_poly.entity_id
_entity_poly.type
_entity_poly.pdbx_seq_one_letter_code
_entity_poly.pdbx_strand_id
1 'polypeptide(L)'
;MKSSYQFNRWICREDSTWAYLVFQKHNSELTNILLSHLAASDFTYSTLGKSLGANYSDDYHKWFKGIKEVKYTPFEKVQDWSDSFNKFKNWTNLNCVMAMSANLETYMSTVISLALESDVGVLYGASQKIDGLLILKYGKKQPTDFKEHLIGCTKGDWSSRIRYFERIFGSTPLVLLNNVADLEALRILRNNIGHAFGRDINESRNHEIIEISKMASLKTEKLIHFIRLIYKIAKDIDKQLFFNNIGAYQDLCFYHRLRGNLTFNDSNKKRQFGNHVSILKNKLGQHAAKTSGIEYCKGLINYYETM
;
A
#
# COMPACT_ATOMS: atom_id res chain seq x y z
N MET A 1 3.32 -28.88 -12.43
CA MET A 1 4.44 -29.42 -11.64
C MET A 1 3.98 -29.66 -10.20
N LYS A 2 4.25 -30.84 -9.61
CA LYS A 2 3.99 -31.09 -8.18
C LYS A 2 5.08 -30.36 -7.38
N SER A 3 4.70 -29.37 -6.58
CA SER A 3 5.61 -28.69 -5.65
C SER A 3 6.17 -29.69 -4.63
N SER A 4 7.50 -29.89 -4.63
CA SER A 4 8.25 -30.72 -3.66
C SER A 4 8.61 -29.97 -2.37
N TYR A 5 8.21 -28.71 -2.25
CA TYR A 5 8.54 -27.85 -1.12
C TYR A 5 7.97 -28.41 0.20
N GLN A 6 8.85 -28.65 1.16
CA GLN A 6 8.50 -29.04 2.53
C GLN A 6 8.25 -27.78 3.38
N PHE A 7 7.31 -27.88 4.32
CA PHE A 7 6.99 -26.76 5.20
C PHE A 7 8.16 -26.43 6.15
N ASN A 8 8.46 -25.14 6.27
CA ASN A 8 9.33 -24.59 7.30
C ASN A 8 8.74 -23.24 7.76
N ARG A 9 8.57 -23.07 9.08
CA ARG A 9 7.97 -21.88 9.70
C ARG A 9 8.61 -20.57 9.26
N TRP A 10 9.92 -20.54 9.12
CA TRP A 10 10.71 -19.33 8.88
C TRP A 10 11.12 -19.17 7.42
N ILE A 11 10.68 -20.06 6.52
CA ILE A 11 10.99 -19.98 5.09
C ILE A 11 9.71 -19.70 4.28
N CYS A 12 9.75 -18.63 3.51
CA CYS A 12 8.69 -18.22 2.61
C CYS A 12 8.53 -19.17 1.43
N ARG A 13 7.29 -19.58 1.16
CA ARG A 13 6.91 -20.27 -0.08
C ARG A 13 6.64 -19.28 -1.23
N GLU A 14 6.05 -18.13 -0.90
CA GLU A 14 5.76 -17.05 -1.83
C GLU A 14 6.97 -16.12 -2.00
N ASP A 15 6.88 -15.17 -2.92
CA ASP A 15 7.94 -14.18 -3.17
C ASP A 15 7.67 -12.85 -2.44
N SER A 16 6.48 -12.69 -1.87
CA SER A 16 6.02 -11.46 -1.21
C SER A 16 4.87 -11.75 -0.25
N THR A 17 4.59 -10.82 0.65
CA THR A 17 3.41 -10.92 1.52
C THR A 17 2.12 -10.67 0.76
N TRP A 18 1.01 -11.23 1.25
CA TRP A 18 -0.31 -10.87 0.71
C TRP A 18 -0.65 -9.38 0.88
N ALA A 19 -0.12 -8.73 1.92
CA ALA A 19 -0.30 -7.30 2.15
C ALA A 19 0.33 -6.47 1.02
N TYR A 20 1.52 -6.87 0.55
CA TYR A 20 2.18 -6.22 -0.58
C TYR A 20 1.43 -6.44 -1.89
N LEU A 21 0.87 -7.64 -2.12
CA LEU A 21 0.04 -7.90 -3.30
C LEU A 21 -1.21 -7.00 -3.32
N VAL A 22 -1.85 -6.77 -2.17
CA VAL A 22 -2.98 -5.84 -2.05
C VAL A 22 -2.54 -4.40 -2.30
N PHE A 23 -1.42 -3.97 -1.71
CA PHE A 23 -0.82 -2.66 -1.96
C PHE A 23 -0.56 -2.42 -3.46
N GLN A 24 -0.03 -3.42 -4.17
CA GLN A 24 0.21 -3.34 -5.61
C GLN A 24 -1.10 -3.17 -6.40
N LYS A 25 -2.17 -3.88 -6.02
CA LYS A 25 -3.48 -3.74 -6.68
C LYS A 25 -4.04 -2.32 -6.52
N HIS A 26 -4.03 -1.76 -5.31
CA HIS A 26 -4.48 -0.39 -5.07
C HIS A 26 -3.65 0.64 -5.86
N ASN A 27 -2.33 0.53 -5.87
CA ASN A 27 -1.53 1.46 -6.64
C ASN A 27 -1.65 1.26 -8.16
N SER A 28 -1.94 0.04 -8.63
CA SER A 28 -2.22 -0.21 -10.05
C SER A 28 -3.51 0.51 -10.48
N GLU A 29 -4.55 0.43 -9.65
CA GLU A 29 -5.79 1.19 -9.87
C GLU A 29 -5.55 2.70 -9.93
N LEU A 30 -4.85 3.26 -8.93
CA LEU A 30 -4.50 4.68 -8.90
C LEU A 30 -3.64 5.10 -10.11
N THR A 31 -2.72 4.24 -10.53
CA THR A 31 -1.89 4.48 -11.72
C THR A 31 -2.73 4.47 -12.99
N ASN A 32 -3.68 3.56 -13.13
CA ASN A 32 -4.58 3.50 -14.29
C ASN A 32 -5.46 4.75 -14.38
N ILE A 33 -5.96 5.26 -13.25
CA ILE A 33 -6.70 6.52 -13.18
C ILE A 33 -5.83 7.68 -13.66
N LEU A 34 -4.59 7.78 -13.17
CA LEU A 34 -3.64 8.81 -13.58
C LEU A 34 -3.32 8.74 -15.09
N LEU A 35 -2.97 7.56 -15.59
CA LEU A 35 -2.62 7.36 -17.01
C LEU A 35 -3.79 7.69 -17.93
N SER A 36 -5.02 7.32 -17.53
CA SER A 36 -6.23 7.68 -18.27
C SER A 36 -6.42 9.19 -18.36
N HIS A 37 -6.20 9.91 -17.25
CA HIS A 37 -6.27 11.37 -17.23
C HIS A 37 -5.18 12.01 -18.10
N LEU A 38 -3.93 11.54 -18.03
CA LEU A 38 -2.83 12.06 -18.83
C LEU A 38 -3.09 11.88 -20.33
N ALA A 39 -3.51 10.67 -20.74
CA ALA A 39 -3.85 10.38 -22.13
C ALA A 39 -5.00 11.26 -22.63
N ALA A 40 -6.05 11.44 -21.82
CA ALA A 40 -7.18 12.30 -22.17
C ALA A 40 -6.74 13.79 -22.29
N SER A 41 -5.87 14.26 -21.39
CA SER A 41 -5.31 15.61 -21.43
C SER A 41 -4.53 15.85 -22.73
N ASP A 42 -3.59 14.96 -23.05
CA ASP A 42 -2.76 15.06 -24.24
C ASP A 42 -3.58 14.98 -25.53
N PHE A 43 -4.55 14.06 -25.57
CA PHE A 43 -5.48 13.92 -26.70
C PHE A 43 -6.31 15.20 -26.91
N THR A 44 -6.83 15.79 -25.83
CA THR A 44 -7.67 16.99 -25.88
C THR A 44 -6.87 18.17 -26.43
N TYR A 45 -5.68 18.44 -25.89
CA TYR A 45 -4.83 19.52 -26.36
C TYR A 45 -4.36 19.30 -27.81
N SER A 46 -3.98 18.07 -28.17
CA SER A 46 -3.57 17.75 -29.54
C SER A 46 -4.73 17.95 -30.53
N THR A 47 -5.94 17.53 -30.18
CA THR A 47 -7.11 17.66 -31.05
C THR A 47 -7.51 19.12 -31.24
N LEU A 48 -7.62 19.88 -30.15
CA LEU A 48 -7.97 21.30 -30.22
C LEU A 48 -6.93 22.11 -31.01
N GLY A 49 -5.65 21.93 -30.69
CA GLY A 49 -4.58 22.70 -31.33
C GLY A 49 -4.28 22.26 -32.75
N LYS A 50 -3.93 20.98 -32.95
CA LYS A 50 -3.41 20.50 -34.25
C LYS A 50 -4.52 20.13 -35.24
N SER A 51 -5.55 19.42 -34.78
CA SER A 51 -6.58 18.88 -35.67
C SER A 51 -7.66 19.91 -35.99
N LEU A 52 -8.01 20.76 -35.02
CA LEU A 52 -9.10 21.71 -35.12
C LEU A 52 -8.63 23.17 -35.28
N GLY A 53 -7.38 23.49 -34.96
CA GLY A 53 -6.83 24.84 -35.12
C GLY A 53 -7.41 25.88 -34.15
N ALA A 54 -7.80 25.45 -32.94
CA ALA A 54 -8.32 26.34 -31.91
C ALA A 54 -7.23 27.30 -31.40
N ASN A 55 -7.60 28.57 -31.22
CA ASN A 55 -6.74 29.57 -30.59
C ASN A 55 -7.21 29.87 -29.16
N TYR A 56 -6.28 30.30 -28.30
CA TYR A 56 -6.60 30.65 -26.91
C TYR A 56 -7.62 31.79 -26.79
N SER A 57 -7.63 32.71 -27.74
CA SER A 57 -8.58 33.82 -27.82
C SER A 57 -9.94 33.44 -28.38
N ASP A 58 -10.10 32.21 -28.90
CA ASP A 58 -11.39 31.76 -29.42
C ASP A 58 -12.43 31.69 -28.30
N ASP A 59 -13.68 31.99 -28.66
CA ASP A 59 -14.85 31.72 -27.82
C ASP A 59 -14.86 30.23 -27.41
N TYR A 60 -14.95 29.99 -26.10
CA TYR A 60 -15.01 28.66 -25.51
C TYR A 60 -16.15 27.81 -26.11
N HIS A 61 -17.33 28.39 -26.33
CA HIS A 61 -18.52 27.67 -26.79
C HIS A 61 -18.43 27.19 -28.24
N LYS A 62 -17.51 27.76 -29.02
CA LYS A 62 -17.21 27.30 -30.38
C LYS A 62 -16.75 25.84 -30.37
N TRP A 63 -15.95 25.46 -29.38
CA TRP A 63 -15.27 24.17 -29.31
C TRP A 63 -15.91 23.20 -28.33
N PHE A 64 -16.51 23.69 -27.25
CA PHE A 64 -17.12 22.87 -26.21
C PHE A 64 -18.65 23.03 -26.16
N LYS A 65 -19.33 22.22 -26.97
CA LYS A 65 -20.80 22.24 -27.07
C LYS A 65 -21.46 21.31 -26.05
N GLY A 66 -22.59 21.75 -25.47
CA GLY A 66 -23.46 20.89 -24.66
C GLY A 66 -23.04 20.67 -23.20
N ILE A 67 -22.10 21.48 -22.68
CA ILE A 67 -21.79 21.48 -21.25
C ILE A 67 -22.88 22.22 -20.49
N LYS A 68 -23.45 21.57 -19.47
CA LYS A 68 -24.41 22.22 -18.56
C LYS A 68 -23.65 23.13 -17.61
N GLU A 69 -23.81 24.43 -17.80
CA GLU A 69 -23.17 25.41 -16.94
C GLU A 69 -23.86 25.50 -15.59
N VAL A 70 -23.07 25.64 -14.54
CA VAL A 70 -23.54 25.99 -13.20
C VAL A 70 -23.38 27.51 -13.05
N LYS A 71 -24.14 28.13 -12.14
CA LYS A 71 -24.30 29.58 -11.93
C LYS A 71 -23.02 30.45 -11.88
N TYR A 72 -21.83 29.83 -11.79
CA TYR A 72 -20.51 30.47 -11.74
C TYR A 72 -19.51 29.84 -12.73
N THR A 73 -19.93 29.54 -13.96
CA THR A 73 -19.01 29.05 -15.00
C THR A 73 -18.49 30.25 -15.80
N PRO A 74 -17.21 30.65 -15.67
CA PRO A 74 -16.73 31.94 -16.18
C PRO A 74 -15.91 31.79 -17.47
N PHE A 75 -16.08 30.70 -18.23
CA PHE A 75 -15.22 30.44 -19.39
C PHE A 75 -15.74 31.19 -20.60
N GLU A 76 -15.14 32.36 -20.88
CA GLU A 76 -15.42 33.11 -22.09
C GLU A 76 -14.52 32.63 -23.24
N LYS A 77 -13.26 32.32 -22.92
CA LYS A 77 -12.24 31.95 -23.89
C LYS A 77 -11.71 30.55 -23.65
N VAL A 78 -11.17 29.94 -24.72
CA VAL A 78 -10.42 28.68 -24.62
C VAL A 78 -9.27 28.79 -23.61
N GLN A 79 -8.67 29.98 -23.45
CA GLN A 79 -7.66 30.24 -22.43
C GLN A 79 -8.17 29.99 -20.99
N ASP A 80 -9.36 30.47 -20.64
CA ASP A 80 -9.91 30.35 -19.28
C ASP A 80 -10.15 28.88 -18.92
N TRP A 81 -10.64 28.10 -19.89
CA TRP A 81 -10.74 26.66 -19.79
C TRP A 81 -9.36 26.01 -19.63
N SER A 82 -8.39 26.36 -20.47
CA SER A 82 -7.04 25.77 -20.43
C SER A 82 -6.34 26.03 -19.09
N ASP A 83 -6.44 27.24 -18.54
CA ASP A 83 -5.87 27.60 -17.24
C ASP A 83 -6.53 26.80 -16.11
N SER A 84 -7.86 26.63 -16.17
CA SER A 84 -8.61 25.83 -15.21
C SER A 84 -8.32 24.33 -15.33
N PHE A 85 -8.18 23.82 -16.54
CA PHE A 85 -7.84 22.43 -16.81
C PHE A 85 -6.40 22.10 -16.37
N ASN A 86 -5.45 23.02 -16.53
CA ASN A 86 -4.11 22.89 -15.98
C ASN A 86 -4.09 22.89 -14.44
N LYS A 87 -4.92 23.72 -13.79
CA LYS A 87 -5.13 23.65 -12.33
C LYS A 87 -5.71 22.30 -11.92
N PHE A 88 -6.66 21.77 -12.69
CA PHE A 88 -7.24 20.44 -12.45
C PHE A 88 -6.20 19.31 -12.63
N LYS A 89 -5.33 19.39 -13.63
CA LYS A 89 -4.19 18.46 -13.80
C LYS A 89 -3.26 18.49 -12.60
N ASN A 90 -2.90 19.69 -12.12
CA ASN A 90 -2.09 19.83 -10.91
C ASN A 90 -2.79 19.26 -9.67
N TRP A 91 -4.08 19.54 -9.49
CA TRP A 91 -4.88 18.98 -8.40
C TRP A 91 -4.94 17.45 -8.46
N THR A 92 -5.07 16.87 -9.65
CA THR A 92 -5.02 15.42 -9.87
C THR A 92 -3.66 14.84 -9.49
N ASN A 93 -2.57 15.49 -9.89
CA ASN A 93 -1.22 15.08 -9.51
C ASN A 93 -1.03 15.05 -7.99
N LEU A 94 -1.46 16.12 -7.30
CA LEU A 94 -1.39 16.21 -5.84
C LEU A 94 -2.19 15.08 -5.17
N ASN A 95 -3.45 14.88 -5.57
CA ASN A 95 -4.31 13.85 -4.97
C ASN A 95 -3.79 12.44 -5.25
N CYS A 96 -3.18 12.19 -6.41
CA CYS A 96 -2.54 10.92 -6.71
C CYS A 96 -1.39 10.63 -5.73
N VAL A 97 -0.51 11.61 -5.48
CA VAL A 97 0.57 11.48 -4.48
C VAL A 97 0.02 11.24 -3.07
N MET A 98 -1.00 12.00 -2.66
CA MET A 98 -1.61 11.84 -1.35
C MET A 98 -2.18 10.43 -1.17
N ALA A 99 -2.95 9.93 -2.14
CA ALA A 99 -3.54 8.60 -2.10
C ALA A 99 -2.49 7.49 -2.04
N MET A 100 -1.44 7.57 -2.88
CA MET A 100 -0.36 6.58 -2.87
C MET A 100 0.48 6.63 -1.59
N SER A 101 0.73 7.83 -1.05
CA SER A 101 1.40 7.99 0.25
C SER A 101 0.58 7.41 1.39
N ALA A 102 -0.73 7.59 1.40
CA ALA A 102 -1.62 7.00 2.40
C ALA A 102 -1.70 5.47 2.28
N ASN A 103 -1.69 4.95 1.05
CA ASN A 103 -1.62 3.51 0.79
C ASN A 103 -0.29 2.92 1.29
N LEU A 104 0.84 3.63 1.12
CA LEU A 104 2.13 3.21 1.69
C LEU A 104 2.10 3.15 3.22
N GLU A 105 1.53 4.15 3.89
CA GLU A 105 1.41 4.13 5.36
C GLU A 105 0.52 2.99 5.86
N THR A 106 -0.59 2.73 5.18
CA THR A 106 -1.48 1.58 5.47
C THR A 106 -0.75 0.25 5.29
N TYR A 107 -0.01 0.11 4.18
CA TYR A 107 0.80 -1.07 3.90
C TYR A 107 1.87 -1.27 4.97
N MET A 108 2.66 -0.23 5.29
CA MET A 108 3.69 -0.29 6.32
C MET A 108 3.10 -0.71 7.66
N SER A 109 1.98 -0.12 8.08
CA SER A 109 1.31 -0.52 9.32
C SER A 109 0.92 -1.99 9.31
N THR A 110 0.43 -2.51 8.18
CA THR A 110 -0.03 -3.89 8.06
C THR A 110 1.14 -4.88 8.06
N VAL A 111 2.17 -4.64 7.25
CA VAL A 111 3.32 -5.56 7.13
C VAL A 111 4.20 -5.56 8.38
N ILE A 112 4.35 -4.41 9.04
CA ILE A 112 5.08 -4.32 10.31
C ILE A 112 4.32 -5.02 11.42
N SER A 113 2.99 -4.84 11.51
CA SER A 113 2.16 -5.60 12.47
C SER A 113 2.32 -7.09 12.25
N LEU A 114 2.22 -7.52 10.99
CA LEU A 114 2.39 -8.92 10.62
C LEU A 114 3.77 -9.47 11.01
N ALA A 115 4.84 -8.70 10.82
CA ALA A 115 6.18 -9.10 11.23
C ALA A 115 6.33 -9.20 12.76
N LEU A 116 5.79 -8.24 13.51
CA LEU A 116 5.79 -8.25 14.97
C LEU A 116 4.95 -9.38 15.55
N GLU A 117 3.77 -9.63 14.99
CA GLU A 117 2.91 -10.75 15.33
C GLU A 117 3.57 -12.10 15.02
N SER A 118 4.40 -12.16 13.97
CA SER A 118 5.08 -13.39 13.58
C SER A 118 6.27 -13.70 14.48
N ASP A 119 7.11 -12.70 14.71
CA ASP A 119 8.39 -12.80 15.41
C ASP A 119 8.43 -11.79 16.54
N VAL A 120 7.77 -12.11 17.66
CA VAL A 120 7.75 -11.23 18.85
C VAL A 120 9.16 -11.08 19.45
N GLY A 121 10.04 -12.04 19.16
CA GLY A 121 11.42 -12.06 19.64
C GLY A 121 12.26 -10.87 19.20
N VAL A 122 11.91 -10.21 18.09
CA VAL A 122 12.61 -8.99 17.63
C VAL A 122 12.61 -7.87 18.67
N LEU A 123 11.55 -7.75 19.46
CA LEU A 123 11.43 -6.72 20.51
C LEU A 123 12.41 -6.93 21.67
N TYR A 124 12.98 -8.14 21.78
CA TYR A 124 13.88 -8.55 22.86
C TYR A 124 15.27 -8.92 22.33
N GLY A 125 15.59 -8.61 21.07
CA GLY A 125 16.86 -9.01 20.45
C GLY A 125 17.02 -10.52 20.25
N ALA A 126 15.92 -11.27 20.30
CA ALA A 126 15.87 -12.73 20.20
C ALA A 126 15.02 -13.17 18.99
N SER A 127 15.30 -12.59 17.82
CA SER A 127 14.57 -12.88 16.57
C SER A 127 14.45 -14.38 16.31
N GLN A 128 13.25 -14.79 15.89
CA GLN A 128 12.81 -16.16 15.61
C GLN A 128 12.85 -17.11 16.82
N LYS A 129 13.08 -16.61 18.04
CA LYS A 129 13.04 -17.41 19.28
C LYS A 129 11.68 -17.42 19.96
N ILE A 130 10.83 -16.42 19.68
CA ILE A 130 9.46 -16.33 20.18
C ILE A 130 8.50 -16.32 18.99
N ASP A 131 7.95 -17.49 18.66
CA ASP A 131 6.96 -17.62 17.59
C ASP A 131 5.60 -17.10 18.08
N GLY A 132 5.14 -15.99 17.50
CA GLY A 132 3.86 -15.41 17.89
C GLY A 132 2.64 -16.26 17.54
N LEU A 133 2.80 -17.32 16.74
CA LEU A 133 1.73 -18.30 16.53
C LEU A 133 1.33 -19.02 17.82
N LEU A 134 2.26 -19.24 18.76
CA LEU A 134 1.96 -19.82 20.07
C LEU A 134 1.06 -18.88 20.88
N ILE A 135 1.33 -17.57 20.81
CA ILE A 135 0.51 -16.54 21.44
C ILE A 135 -0.86 -16.49 20.78
N LEU A 136 -0.94 -16.57 19.44
CA LEU A 136 -2.21 -16.62 18.72
C LEU A 136 -3.04 -17.86 19.08
N LYS A 137 -2.41 -19.04 19.20
CA LYS A 137 -3.08 -20.31 19.51
C LYS A 137 -3.55 -20.41 20.96
N TYR A 138 -2.74 -19.93 21.92
CA TYR A 138 -2.94 -20.17 23.35
C TYR A 138 -3.21 -18.92 24.20
N GLY A 139 -2.86 -17.72 23.72
CA GLY A 139 -2.87 -16.45 24.47
C GLY A 139 -4.24 -15.85 24.80
N LYS A 140 -5.35 -16.52 24.44
CA LYS A 140 -6.73 -16.04 24.66
C LYS A 140 -6.91 -14.60 24.14
N LYS A 141 -7.71 -13.76 24.83
CA LYS A 141 -8.06 -12.37 24.43
C LYS A 141 -6.97 -11.33 24.75
N GLN A 142 -5.74 -11.71 25.09
CA GLN A 142 -4.65 -10.73 25.26
C GLN A 142 -3.66 -10.82 24.10
N PRO A 143 -4.03 -10.33 22.90
CA PRO A 143 -3.04 -10.11 21.86
C PRO A 143 -2.04 -9.07 22.38
N THR A 144 -0.77 -9.30 22.09
CA THR A 144 0.30 -8.32 22.27
C THR A 144 -0.09 -7.01 21.58
N ASP A 145 -0.17 -5.92 22.35
CA ASP A 145 -0.46 -4.59 21.79
C ASP A 145 0.81 -3.99 21.18
N PHE A 146 0.87 -3.95 19.86
CA PHE A 146 1.99 -3.39 19.11
C PHE A 146 1.80 -1.92 18.72
N LYS A 147 0.74 -1.26 19.20
CA LYS A 147 0.34 0.08 18.75
C LYS A 147 1.46 1.12 18.84
N GLU A 148 2.22 1.13 19.94
CA GLU A 148 3.34 2.06 20.11
C GLU A 148 4.45 1.83 19.07
N HIS A 149 4.75 0.57 18.77
CA HIS A 149 5.76 0.20 17.77
C HIS A 149 5.32 0.56 16.36
N LEU A 150 4.03 0.34 16.04
CA LEU A 150 3.44 0.74 14.77
C LEU A 150 3.48 2.25 14.59
N ILE A 151 3.12 3.02 15.63
CA ILE A 151 3.22 4.48 15.62
C ILE A 151 4.65 4.94 15.38
N GLY A 152 5.63 4.32 16.07
CA GLY A 152 7.04 4.63 15.91
C GLY A 152 7.55 4.46 14.48
N CYS A 153 7.01 3.49 13.72
CA CYS A 153 7.42 3.24 12.34
C CYS A 153 6.60 4.00 11.28
N THR A 154 5.41 4.51 11.62
CA THR A 154 4.45 5.06 10.64
C THR A 154 4.12 6.54 10.84
N LYS A 155 4.46 7.13 11.99
CA LYS A 155 4.18 8.54 12.31
C LYS A 155 5.46 9.32 12.61
N GLY A 156 5.35 10.64 12.58
CA GLY A 156 6.50 11.55 12.72
C GLY A 156 7.28 11.74 11.41
N ASP A 157 8.47 12.31 11.52
CA ASP A 157 9.41 12.50 10.41
C ASP A 157 10.03 11.17 9.96
N TRP A 158 10.49 11.10 8.71
CA TRP A 158 11.03 9.86 8.17
C TRP A 158 12.32 9.38 8.83
N SER A 159 13.15 10.29 9.35
CA SER A 159 14.38 9.89 10.06
C SER A 159 14.04 9.14 11.35
N SER A 160 13.04 9.63 12.09
CA SER A 160 12.53 8.95 13.29
C SER A 160 11.91 7.60 12.96
N ARG A 161 11.09 7.51 11.90
CA ARG A 161 10.50 6.24 11.43
C ARG A 161 11.58 5.21 11.11
N ILE A 162 12.60 5.62 10.37
CA ILE A 162 13.74 4.76 9.98
C ILE A 162 14.51 4.26 11.18
N ARG A 163 14.91 5.15 12.11
CA ARG A 163 15.61 4.75 13.33
C ARG A 163 14.80 3.78 14.17
N TYR A 164 13.49 3.99 14.27
CA TYR A 164 12.61 3.10 15.03
C TYR A 164 12.48 1.72 14.37
N PHE A 165 12.34 1.69 13.05
CA PHE A 165 12.31 0.46 12.25
C PHE A 165 13.61 -0.33 12.42
N GLU A 166 14.76 0.33 12.29
CA GLU A 166 16.09 -0.27 12.48
C GLU A 166 16.26 -0.86 13.88
N ARG A 167 15.80 -0.13 14.91
CA ARG A 167 15.88 -0.59 16.30
C ARG A 167 15.11 -1.88 16.54
N ILE A 168 13.97 -2.07 15.87
CA ILE A 168 13.17 -3.30 16.00
C ILE A 168 13.78 -4.43 15.18
N PHE A 169 14.06 -4.20 13.90
CA PHE A 169 14.40 -5.26 12.95
C PHE A 169 15.91 -5.43 12.72
N GLY A 170 16.74 -4.67 13.42
CA GLY A 170 18.21 -4.70 13.36
C GLY A 170 18.81 -4.09 12.09
N SER A 171 18.01 -3.79 11.07
CA SER A 171 18.47 -3.19 9.81
C SER A 171 17.32 -2.47 9.10
N THR A 172 17.67 -1.55 8.19
CA THR A 172 16.71 -0.81 7.36
C THR A 172 17.05 -0.96 5.87
N PRO A 173 16.05 -1.06 4.98
CA PRO A 173 16.29 -1.02 3.55
C PRO A 173 17.05 0.25 3.10
N LEU A 174 18.11 0.07 2.29
CA LEU A 174 18.92 1.18 1.78
C LEU A 174 18.11 2.22 1.01
N VAL A 175 17.00 1.83 0.37
CA VAL A 175 16.10 2.77 -0.31
C VAL A 175 15.53 3.81 0.63
N LEU A 176 15.24 3.47 1.89
CA LEU A 176 14.76 4.45 2.87
C LEU A 176 15.87 5.42 3.26
N LEU A 177 17.06 4.89 3.59
CA LEU A 177 18.23 5.68 3.98
C LEU A 177 18.67 6.66 2.88
N ASN A 178 18.65 6.22 1.63
CA ASN A 178 19.12 7.03 0.50
C ASN A 178 18.10 8.07 0.01
N ASN A 179 16.85 8.04 0.50
CA ASN A 179 15.77 8.89 0.01
C ASN A 179 15.03 9.65 1.12
N VAL A 180 15.64 9.83 2.30
CA VAL A 180 15.02 10.52 3.45
C VAL A 180 14.49 11.90 3.07
N ALA A 181 15.27 12.68 2.31
CA ALA A 181 14.88 14.03 1.90
C ALA A 181 13.62 14.02 1.01
N ASP A 182 13.55 13.12 0.03
CA ASP A 182 12.39 12.97 -0.85
C ASP A 182 11.16 12.48 -0.07
N LEU A 183 11.36 11.58 0.88
CA LEU A 183 10.30 11.06 1.74
C LEU A 183 9.74 12.13 2.68
N GLU A 184 10.60 13.01 3.19
CA GLU A 184 10.18 14.13 4.02
C GLU A 184 9.42 15.18 3.21
N ALA A 185 9.89 15.49 1.99
CA ALA A 185 9.16 16.34 1.06
C ALA A 185 7.78 15.75 0.72
N LEU A 186 7.70 14.44 0.49
CA LEU A 186 6.45 13.72 0.26
C LEU A 186 5.49 13.83 1.45
N ARG A 187 6.01 13.65 2.69
CA ARG A 187 5.24 13.76 3.93
C ARG A 187 4.65 15.16 4.11
N ILE A 188 5.44 16.20 3.91
CA ILE A 188 5.01 17.59 4.01
C ILE A 188 3.95 17.90 2.95
N LEU A 189 4.19 17.49 1.69
CA LEU A 189 3.26 17.69 0.59
C LEU A 189 1.90 17.04 0.88
N ARG A 190 1.90 15.78 1.33
CA ARG A 190 0.67 15.06 1.73
C ARG A 190 -0.11 15.80 2.82
N ASN A 191 0.58 16.35 3.83
CA ASN A 191 -0.07 17.11 4.90
C ASN A 191 -0.76 18.36 4.38
N ASN A 192 -0.08 19.11 3.53
CA ASN A 192 -0.62 20.33 2.93
C ASN A 192 -1.84 20.00 2.04
N ILE A 193 -1.80 18.88 1.32
CA ILE A 193 -2.94 18.40 0.52
C ILE A 193 -4.13 18.06 1.43
N GLY A 194 -3.92 17.21 2.43
CA GLY A 194 -4.99 16.73 3.31
C GLY A 194 -5.64 17.80 4.18
N HIS A 195 -4.91 18.88 4.52
CA HIS A 195 -5.43 19.92 5.41
C HIS A 195 -5.82 21.23 4.72
N ALA A 196 -5.27 21.51 3.53
CA ALA A 196 -5.43 22.82 2.88
C ALA A 196 -5.56 22.72 1.35
N PHE A 197 -6.00 21.57 0.81
CA PHE A 197 -6.15 21.35 -0.63
C PHE A 197 -4.85 21.63 -1.42
N GLY A 198 -3.71 21.38 -0.80
CA GLY A 198 -2.39 21.55 -1.36
C GLY A 198 -1.82 22.95 -1.17
N ARG A 199 -2.47 23.80 -0.37
CA ARG A 199 -1.98 25.13 0.00
C ARG A 199 -1.20 25.08 1.31
N ASP A 200 -0.56 26.19 1.67
CA ASP A 200 0.01 26.33 3.00
C ASP A 200 -1.11 26.36 4.05
N ILE A 201 -0.96 25.55 5.11
CA ILE A 201 -2.00 25.37 6.14
C ILE A 201 -2.17 26.64 6.97
N ASN A 202 -1.08 27.34 7.28
CA ASN A 202 -1.11 28.53 8.12
C ASN A 202 -1.68 29.71 7.34
N GLU A 203 -1.26 29.89 6.09
CA GLU A 203 -1.82 30.93 5.21
C GLU A 203 -3.31 30.71 4.95
N SER A 204 -3.73 29.45 4.75
CA SER A 204 -5.15 29.13 4.47
C SER A 204 -6.09 29.38 5.67
N ARG A 205 -5.53 29.62 6.87
CA ARG A 205 -6.30 29.94 8.09
C ARG A 205 -6.38 31.44 8.36
N ASN A 206 -5.68 32.26 7.59
CA ASN A 206 -5.75 33.70 7.72
C ASN A 206 -7.03 34.23 7.06
N HIS A 207 -8.03 34.56 7.88
CA HIS A 207 -9.30 35.12 7.43
C HIS A 207 -9.31 36.65 7.34
N GLU A 208 -8.17 37.32 7.60
CA GLU A 208 -8.03 38.77 7.45
C GLU A 208 -7.82 39.19 5.98
N ILE A 209 -7.52 38.23 5.09
CA ILE A 209 -7.30 38.45 3.66
C ILE A 209 -8.35 37.65 2.87
N ILE A 210 -9.05 38.29 1.94
CA ILE A 210 -10.08 37.68 1.07
C ILE A 210 -9.43 37.00 -0.17
N GLU A 211 -8.16 36.65 -0.09
CA GLU A 211 -7.42 35.98 -1.17
C GLU A 211 -7.11 34.54 -0.77
N ILE A 212 -7.20 33.63 -1.75
CA ILE A 212 -6.78 32.25 -1.57
C ILE A 212 -5.29 32.10 -1.89
N SER A 213 -4.54 31.42 -1.02
CA SER A 213 -3.15 31.09 -1.30
C SER A 213 -3.03 30.15 -2.50
N LYS A 214 -1.86 30.20 -3.15
CA LYS A 214 -1.59 29.38 -4.34
C LYS A 214 -1.51 27.91 -3.95
N MET A 215 -2.13 27.07 -4.77
CA MET A 215 -1.97 25.62 -4.66
C MET A 215 -0.52 25.23 -4.97
N ALA A 216 0.05 24.33 -4.18
CA ALA A 216 1.36 23.76 -4.46
C ALA A 216 1.38 23.18 -5.88
N SER A 217 2.47 23.40 -6.61
CA SER A 217 2.63 22.85 -7.93
C SER A 217 3.38 21.52 -7.87
N LEU A 218 2.83 20.49 -8.49
CA LEU A 218 3.50 19.20 -8.67
C LEU A 218 3.49 18.83 -10.15
N LYS A 219 4.68 18.90 -10.76
CA LYS A 219 4.91 18.44 -12.12
C LYS A 219 4.74 16.92 -12.22
N THR A 220 4.27 16.46 -13.38
CA THR A 220 4.00 15.04 -13.65
C THR A 220 5.27 14.19 -13.51
N GLU A 221 6.45 14.71 -13.86
CA GLU A 221 7.72 13.98 -13.72
C GLU A 221 8.06 13.73 -12.26
N LYS A 222 7.84 14.72 -11.38
CA LYS A 222 8.07 14.57 -9.94
C LYS A 222 7.02 13.67 -9.29
N LEU A 223 5.76 13.70 -9.76
CA LEU A 223 4.75 12.71 -9.40
C LEU A 223 5.25 11.29 -9.72
N ILE A 224 5.65 11.02 -10.96
CA ILE A 224 6.15 9.70 -11.40
C ILE A 224 7.36 9.26 -10.55
N HIS A 225 8.26 10.18 -10.21
CA HIS A 225 9.37 9.92 -9.29
C HIS A 225 8.88 9.42 -7.92
N PHE A 226 7.93 10.13 -7.29
CA PHE A 226 7.36 9.70 -6.02
C PHE A 226 6.64 8.35 -6.12
N ILE A 227 5.88 8.10 -7.19
CA ILE A 227 5.23 6.81 -7.42
C ILE A 227 6.27 5.69 -7.41
N ARG A 228 7.34 5.83 -8.21
CA ARG A 228 8.42 4.84 -8.31
C ARG A 228 9.11 4.62 -6.96
N LEU A 229 9.38 5.71 -6.22
CA LEU A 229 10.00 5.64 -4.90
C LEU A 229 9.12 4.86 -3.91
N ILE A 230 7.82 5.17 -3.85
CA ILE A 230 6.83 4.48 -3.00
C ILE A 230 6.81 2.98 -3.28
N TYR A 231 6.75 2.57 -4.55
CA TYR A 231 6.78 1.16 -4.94
C TYR A 231 8.08 0.47 -4.53
N LYS A 232 9.23 1.13 -4.73
CA LYS A 232 10.54 0.56 -4.38
C LYS A 232 10.66 0.36 -2.87
N ILE A 233 10.22 1.34 -2.08
CA ILE A 233 10.21 1.26 -0.62
C ILE A 233 9.34 0.11 -0.14
N ALA A 234 8.09 0.03 -0.61
CA ALA A 234 7.19 -1.04 -0.19
C ALA A 234 7.77 -2.42 -0.54
N LYS A 235 8.34 -2.58 -1.73
CA LYS A 235 8.98 -3.83 -2.17
C LYS A 235 10.17 -4.23 -1.29
N ASP A 236 11.04 -3.28 -0.96
CA ASP A 236 12.24 -3.60 -0.19
C ASP A 236 11.91 -3.87 1.28
N ILE A 237 10.95 -3.14 1.87
CA ILE A 237 10.38 -3.46 3.19
C ILE A 237 9.75 -4.85 3.17
N ASP A 238 8.93 -5.15 2.15
CA ASP A 238 8.26 -6.45 2.04
C ASP A 238 9.27 -7.58 2.06
N LYS A 239 10.26 -7.51 1.18
CA LYS A 239 11.30 -8.53 1.08
C LYS A 239 12.02 -8.71 2.40
N GLN A 240 12.49 -7.62 3.01
CA GLN A 240 13.23 -7.71 4.27
C GLN A 240 12.40 -8.39 5.35
N LEU A 241 11.19 -7.89 5.62
CA LEU A 241 10.35 -8.43 6.70
C LEU A 241 9.84 -9.83 6.38
N PHE A 242 9.50 -10.09 5.11
CA PHE A 242 8.96 -11.37 4.70
C PHE A 242 9.97 -12.49 4.91
N PHE A 243 11.18 -12.33 4.39
CA PHE A 243 12.22 -13.35 4.48
C PHE A 243 12.88 -13.45 5.86
N ASN A 244 12.94 -12.36 6.63
CA ASN A 244 13.65 -12.37 7.91
C ASN A 244 12.74 -12.64 9.11
N ASN A 245 11.45 -12.28 9.05
CA ASN A 245 10.58 -12.27 10.24
C ASN A 245 9.24 -12.98 10.03
N ILE A 246 8.64 -12.89 8.84
CA ILE A 246 7.27 -13.39 8.63
C ILE A 246 7.29 -14.88 8.23
N GLY A 247 8.12 -15.28 7.25
CA GLY A 247 8.17 -16.67 6.79
C GLY A 247 6.80 -17.21 6.34
N ALA A 248 6.44 -18.39 6.85
CA ALA A 248 5.17 -19.07 6.58
C ALA A 248 4.01 -18.62 7.51
N TYR A 249 4.19 -17.57 8.31
CA TYR A 249 3.22 -17.16 9.33
C TYR A 249 1.84 -16.82 8.78
N GLN A 250 1.75 -16.14 7.63
CA GLN A 250 0.46 -15.81 7.02
C GLN A 250 -0.38 -17.06 6.71
N ASP A 251 0.28 -18.12 6.21
CA ASP A 251 -0.37 -19.39 5.92
C ASP A 251 -0.83 -20.11 7.21
N LEU A 252 -0.05 -20.00 8.29
CA LEU A 252 -0.42 -20.56 9.60
C LEU A 252 -1.59 -19.80 10.22
N CYS A 253 -1.59 -18.47 10.18
CA CYS A 253 -2.71 -17.64 10.61
C CYS A 253 -3.97 -17.94 9.78
N PHE A 254 -3.81 -18.20 8.49
CA PHE A 254 -4.91 -18.65 7.63
C PHE A 254 -5.46 -20.00 8.08
N TYR A 255 -4.59 -20.97 8.35
CA TYR A 255 -5.01 -22.28 8.85
C TYR A 255 -5.66 -22.19 10.24
N HIS A 256 -5.12 -21.38 11.16
CA HIS A 256 -5.69 -21.12 12.49
C HIS A 256 -7.17 -20.71 12.39
N ARG A 257 -7.49 -19.75 11.51
CA ARG A 257 -8.87 -19.32 11.25
C ARG A 257 -9.71 -20.40 10.56
N LEU A 258 -9.12 -21.15 9.64
CA LEU A 258 -9.82 -22.21 8.91
C LEU A 258 -10.17 -23.40 9.83
N ARG A 259 -9.31 -23.70 10.80
CA ARG A 259 -9.39 -24.90 11.66
C ARG A 259 -10.71 -25.03 12.40
N GLY A 260 -11.29 -23.91 12.86
CA GLY A 260 -12.59 -23.91 13.54
C GLY A 260 -13.75 -24.42 12.68
N ASN A 261 -13.60 -24.41 11.35
CA ASN A 261 -14.61 -24.86 10.39
C ASN A 261 -14.33 -26.26 9.85
N LEU A 262 -13.27 -26.93 10.32
CA LEU A 262 -12.93 -28.29 9.88
C LEU A 262 -13.69 -29.32 10.69
N THR A 263 -14.11 -30.41 10.02
CA THR A 263 -14.85 -31.51 10.66
C THR A 263 -13.89 -32.48 11.32
N PHE A 264 -14.13 -32.79 12.61
CA PHE A 264 -13.28 -33.68 13.40
C PHE A 264 -13.90 -35.06 13.71
N ASN A 265 -15.06 -35.38 13.12
CA ASN A 265 -15.88 -36.55 13.50
C ASN A 265 -15.59 -37.83 12.69
N ASP A 266 -14.55 -37.83 11.86
CA ASP A 266 -14.16 -39.01 11.09
C ASP A 266 -13.39 -40.01 11.97
N SER A 267 -13.89 -41.24 12.05
CA SER A 267 -13.27 -42.34 12.82
C SER A 267 -11.89 -42.73 12.29
N ASN A 268 -11.61 -42.50 11.01
CA ASN A 268 -10.30 -42.73 10.42
C ASN A 268 -9.46 -41.44 10.42
N LYS A 269 -8.53 -41.35 11.37
CA LYS A 269 -7.63 -40.20 11.53
C LYS A 269 -6.77 -39.89 10.30
N LYS A 270 -6.36 -40.91 9.52
CA LYS A 270 -5.58 -40.68 8.28
C LYS A 270 -6.45 -40.04 7.19
N ARG A 271 -7.71 -40.50 7.06
CA ARG A 271 -8.68 -39.92 6.11
C ARG A 271 -9.05 -38.49 6.50
N GLN A 272 -9.30 -38.26 7.79
CA GLN A 272 -9.52 -36.93 8.36
C GLN A 272 -8.41 -35.95 8.00
N PHE A 273 -7.16 -36.33 8.29
CA PHE A 273 -6.00 -35.50 7.99
C PHE A 273 -5.85 -35.24 6.48
N GLY A 274 -6.04 -36.27 5.64
CA GLY A 274 -6.05 -36.11 4.19
C GLY A 274 -7.12 -35.12 3.69
N ASN A 275 -8.32 -35.14 4.28
CA ASN A 275 -9.39 -34.20 3.98
C ASN A 275 -9.00 -32.77 4.37
N HIS A 276 -8.45 -32.57 5.57
CA HIS A 276 -7.99 -31.25 6.03
C HIS A 276 -6.89 -30.69 5.13
N VAL A 277 -5.93 -31.52 4.72
CA VAL A 277 -4.88 -31.14 3.76
C VAL A 277 -5.48 -30.71 2.41
N SER A 278 -6.46 -31.45 1.90
CA SER A 278 -7.14 -31.13 0.63
C SER A 278 -7.87 -29.79 0.71
N ILE A 279 -8.63 -29.56 1.80
CA ILE A 279 -9.36 -28.32 2.04
C ILE A 279 -8.39 -27.13 2.15
N LEU A 280 -7.32 -27.28 2.95
CA LEU A 280 -6.31 -26.23 3.11
C LEU A 280 -5.64 -25.90 1.78
N LYS A 281 -5.23 -26.92 1.02
CA LYS A 281 -4.61 -26.74 -0.29
C LYS A 281 -5.51 -25.96 -1.25
N ASN A 282 -6.78 -26.36 -1.35
CA ASN A 282 -7.74 -25.72 -2.26
C ASN A 282 -7.99 -24.27 -1.85
N LYS A 283 -8.19 -24.01 -0.55
CA LYS A 283 -8.43 -22.65 -0.06
C LYS A 283 -7.20 -21.75 -0.17
N LEU A 284 -6.01 -22.23 0.21
CA LEU A 284 -4.78 -21.46 -0.02
C LEU A 284 -4.60 -21.18 -1.51
N GLY A 285 -4.89 -22.13 -2.40
CA GLY A 285 -4.81 -21.92 -3.85
C GLY A 285 -5.74 -20.83 -4.41
N GLN A 286 -6.81 -20.45 -3.70
CA GLN A 286 -7.71 -19.35 -4.09
C GLN A 286 -7.19 -17.98 -3.63
N HIS A 287 -6.39 -17.94 -2.56
CA HIS A 287 -5.92 -16.69 -1.93
C HIS A 287 -4.44 -16.38 -2.19
N ALA A 288 -3.63 -17.41 -2.39
CA ALA A 288 -2.19 -17.33 -2.57
C ALA A 288 -1.80 -17.04 -4.02
N ALA A 289 -0.67 -16.35 -4.20
CA ALA A 289 -0.09 -16.13 -5.54
C ALA A 289 0.48 -17.43 -6.16
N LYS A 290 0.85 -18.41 -5.33
CA LYS A 290 1.38 -19.71 -5.78
C LYS A 290 0.49 -20.86 -5.31
N THR A 291 0.37 -21.91 -6.12
CA THR A 291 -0.35 -23.14 -5.74
C THR A 291 0.39 -23.89 -4.62
N SER A 292 -0.35 -24.33 -3.60
CA SER A 292 0.23 -25.06 -2.47
C SER A 292 0.45 -26.54 -2.80
N GLY A 293 1.65 -27.04 -2.50
CA GLY A 293 1.96 -28.47 -2.59
C GLY A 293 1.27 -29.26 -1.46
N ILE A 294 0.97 -30.54 -1.71
CA ILE A 294 0.37 -31.42 -0.70
C ILE A 294 1.32 -31.58 0.50
N GLU A 295 2.62 -31.77 0.24
CA GLU A 295 3.63 -31.95 1.30
C GLU A 295 3.79 -30.71 2.17
N TYR A 296 3.74 -29.52 1.58
CA TYR A 296 3.71 -28.27 2.33
C TYR A 296 2.49 -28.19 3.26
N CYS A 297 1.29 -28.44 2.74
CA CYS A 297 0.07 -28.39 3.56
C CYS A 297 0.07 -29.43 4.69
N LYS A 298 0.59 -30.63 4.45
CA LYS A 298 0.78 -31.65 5.50
C LYS A 298 1.71 -31.14 6.60
N GLY A 299 2.87 -30.60 6.22
CA GLY A 299 3.85 -30.10 7.18
C GLY A 299 3.33 -28.91 7.98
N LEU A 300 2.59 -28.00 7.35
CA LEU A 300 1.96 -26.87 8.01
C LEU A 300 0.95 -27.31 9.08
N ILE A 301 0.05 -28.23 8.72
CA ILE A 301 -0.96 -28.75 9.66
C ILE A 301 -0.26 -29.47 10.81
N ASN A 302 0.69 -30.37 10.51
CA ASN A 302 1.43 -31.08 11.54
C ASN A 302 2.11 -30.11 12.52
N TYR A 303 2.85 -29.14 12.00
CA TYR A 303 3.50 -28.11 12.80
C TYR A 303 2.51 -27.41 13.73
N TYR A 304 1.41 -26.91 13.16
CA TYR A 304 0.38 -26.21 13.93
C TYR A 304 -0.25 -27.09 15.02
N GLU A 305 -0.55 -28.36 14.74
CA GLU A 305 -1.19 -29.25 15.71
C GLU A 305 -0.22 -29.72 16.81
N THR A 306 1.07 -29.87 16.52
CA THR A 306 2.09 -30.33 17.49
C THR A 306 2.64 -29.24 18.41
N MET A 307 2.46 -27.97 18.04
CA MET A 307 2.80 -26.80 18.86
C MET A 307 2.03 -26.72 20.16
#